data_AF-A0A1F8SWA0-F1
#
_entry.id   AF-A0A1F8SWA0-F1
#
_cell.length_a   1.000
_cell.length_b   1.000
_cell.length_c   1.000
_cell.angle_alpha   90.00
_cell.angle_beta   90.00
_cell.angle_gamma   90.00
#
_symmetry.space_group_name_H-M   'P 1'
#
loop_
_entity.id
_entity.type
_entity.pdbx_description
1 polymer ?
#
loop_
_entity_poly.entity_id
_entity_poly.type
_entity_poly.pdbx_seq_one_letter_code
_entity_poly.pdbx_strand_id
1 'polypeptide(L)'
;MGTRTNQNKSGFAPVYKGDLFYKIAGSGHPILFIHAGIADSSMWDDHFSFFSQFFQVIRMDVPGARKIVFPGAAHMLPMEQSQRFNDEVFSFLK
;
A
#
# COMPACT_ATOMS: atom_id res chain seq x y z
N MET A 1 -13.17 -19.25 -23.32
CA MET A 1 -12.84 -18.75 -21.97
C MET A 1 -12.61 -17.24 -22.09
N GLY A 2 -13.57 -16.40 -21.69
CA GLY A 2 -13.47 -14.94 -21.88
C GLY A 2 -12.49 -14.33 -20.89
N THR A 3 -11.48 -13.60 -21.36
CA THR A 3 -10.58 -12.81 -20.53
C THR A 3 -11.39 -11.70 -19.86
N ARG A 4 -11.73 -11.87 -18.57
CA ARG A 4 -12.26 -10.76 -17.76
C ARG A 4 -11.18 -9.69 -17.73
N THR A 5 -11.46 -8.55 -18.37
CA THR A 5 -10.58 -7.38 -18.30
C THR A 5 -10.40 -6.99 -16.84
N ASN A 6 -9.18 -7.12 -16.33
CA ASN A 6 -8.80 -6.58 -15.02
C ASN A 6 -8.94 -5.05 -15.09
N GLN A 7 -10.09 -4.55 -14.65
CA GLN A 7 -10.33 -3.11 -14.51
C GLN A 7 -9.44 -2.60 -13.38
N ASN A 8 -8.25 -2.12 -13.73
CA ASN A 8 -7.28 -1.60 -12.79
C ASN A 8 -7.54 -0.10 -12.64
N LYS A 9 -8.08 0.31 -11.49
CA LYS A 9 -8.40 1.71 -11.18
C LYS A 9 -7.60 2.14 -9.96
N SER A 10 -7.13 3.37 -9.95
CA SER A 10 -6.58 4.01 -8.75
C SER A 10 -7.18 5.39 -8.55
N GLY A 11 -7.13 5.89 -7.33
CA GLY A 11 -7.59 7.24 -7.02
C GLY A 11 -7.44 7.58 -5.55
N PHE A 12 -8.03 8.70 -5.17
CA PHE A 12 -8.12 9.15 -3.79
C PHE A 12 -9.58 9.16 -3.37
N ALA A 13 -9.85 8.76 -2.13
CA ALA A 13 -11.16 8.87 -1.50
C ALA A 13 -11.05 9.81 -0.30
N PRO A 14 -11.96 10.79 -0.14
CA PRO A 14 -11.96 11.65 1.04
C PRO A 14 -12.30 10.83 2.28
N VAL A 15 -11.52 11.01 3.35
CA VAL A 15 -11.71 10.38 4.67
C VAL A 15 -11.67 11.45 5.77
N TYR A 16 -11.90 11.05 7.02
CA TYR A 16 -11.78 11.97 8.14
C TYR A 16 -10.34 12.53 8.22
N LYS A 17 -10.20 13.84 8.00
CA LYS A 17 -8.93 14.58 7.99
C LYS A 17 -7.91 14.08 6.96
N GLY A 18 -8.32 13.92 5.71
CA GLY A 18 -7.41 13.74 4.59
C GLY A 18 -8.03 12.97 3.43
N ASP A 19 -7.18 12.57 2.50
CA ASP A 19 -7.53 11.68 1.41
C ASP A 19 -6.84 10.33 1.61
N LEU A 20 -7.44 9.25 1.15
CA LEU A 20 -6.86 7.91 1.18
C LEU A 20 -6.62 7.43 -0.25
N PHE A 21 -5.38 7.09 -0.58
CA PHE A 21 -5.09 6.50 -1.87
C PHE A 21 -5.57 5.06 -1.90
N TYR A 22 -6.18 4.65 -3.00
CA TYR A 22 -6.60 3.27 -3.21
C TYR A 22 -6.30 2.78 -4.63
N LYS A 23 -6.13 1.46 -4.75
CA LYS A 23 -6.13 0.73 -6.02
C LYS A 23 -7.19 -0.37 -5.97
N ILE A 24 -7.91 -0.53 -7.08
CA ILE A 24 -8.95 -1.54 -7.29
C ILE A 24 -8.58 -2.38 -8.51
N ALA A 25 -8.69 -3.70 -8.42
CA ALA A 25 -8.64 -4.59 -9.55
C ALA A 25 -9.73 -5.67 -9.45
N GLY A 26 -10.14 -6.22 -10.59
CA GLY A 26 -11.13 -7.28 -10.67
C GLY A 26 -12.57 -6.81 -10.51
N SER A 27 -13.48 -7.77 -10.32
CA SER A 27 -14.92 -7.55 -10.18
C SER A 27 -15.56 -8.67 -9.34
N GLY A 28 -16.73 -8.41 -8.76
CA GLY A 28 -17.44 -9.36 -7.90
C GLY A 28 -17.51 -8.90 -6.44
N HIS A 29 -17.56 -9.85 -5.51
CA HIS A 29 -17.62 -9.54 -4.07
C HIS A 29 -16.35 -8.79 -3.63
N PRO A 30 -16.46 -7.67 -2.88
CA PRO A 30 -15.30 -6.85 -2.55
C PRO A 30 -14.45 -7.46 -1.44
N ILE A 31 -13.12 -7.35 -1.57
CA ILE A 31 -12.13 -7.68 -0.55
C ILE A 31 -11.26 -6.44 -0.31
N LEU A 32 -11.10 -6.03 0.94
CA LEU A 32 -10.24 -4.91 1.33
C LEU A 32 -8.96 -5.39 2.01
N PHE A 33 -7.81 -4.96 1.50
CA PHE A 33 -6.52 -5.15 2.13
C PHE A 33 -6.03 -3.88 2.84
N ILE A 34 -5.67 -4.07 4.12
CA ILE A 34 -5.07 -3.06 4.99
C ILE A 34 -3.68 -3.58 5.35
N HIS A 35 -2.65 -2.79 5.10
CA HIS A 35 -1.28 -3.14 5.48
C HIS A 35 -1.06 -2.95 7.00
N ALA A 36 -0.08 -3.65 7.56
CA ALA A 36 0.26 -3.55 8.98
C ALA A 36 1.45 -2.61 9.22
N GLY A 37 1.42 -1.88 10.34
CA GLY A 37 2.55 -1.08 10.82
C GLY A 37 3.11 -0.10 9.77
N ILE A 38 4.43 -0.07 9.62
CA ILE A 38 5.16 0.83 8.70
C ILE A 38 5.22 0.33 7.24
N ALA A 39 4.50 -0.75 6.91
CA ALA A 39 4.43 -1.25 5.54
C ALA A 39 3.54 -0.37 4.64
N ASP A 40 3.47 -0.71 3.36
CA ASP A 40 2.54 -0.15 2.37
C ASP A 40 1.77 -1.28 1.66
N SER A 41 0.88 -0.93 0.72
CA SER A 41 0.02 -1.90 0.03
C SER A 41 0.76 -2.90 -0.86
N SER A 42 2.06 -2.72 -1.12
CA SER A 42 2.89 -3.71 -1.84
C SER A 42 3.08 -5.00 -1.03
N MET A 43 2.85 -4.98 0.29
CA MET A 43 2.75 -6.21 1.11
C MET A 43 1.77 -7.23 0.51
N TRP A 44 0.78 -6.76 -0.23
CA TRP A 44 -0.27 -7.56 -0.81
C TRP A 44 -0.14 -7.77 -2.32
N ASP A 45 0.99 -7.44 -2.97
CA ASP A 45 1.12 -7.52 -4.44
C ASP A 45 0.71 -8.88 -5.01
N ASP A 46 1.22 -9.98 -4.44
CA ASP A 46 0.89 -11.34 -4.88
C ASP A 46 -0.59 -11.68 -4.65
N HIS A 47 -1.13 -11.31 -3.49
CA HIS A 47 -2.53 -11.54 -3.14
C HIS A 47 -3.47 -10.71 -4.02
N PHE A 48 -3.12 -9.45 -4.31
CA PHE A 48 -3.87 -8.56 -5.18
C PHE A 48 -3.94 -9.12 -6.60
N SER A 49 -2.82 -9.61 -7.12
CA SER A 49 -2.75 -10.27 -8.43
C SER A 49 -3.59 -11.55 -8.49
N PHE A 50 -3.52 -12.38 -7.44
CA PHE A 50 -4.27 -13.63 -7.39
C PHE A 50 -5.78 -13.43 -7.23
N PHE A 51 -6.20 -12.69 -6.20
CA PHE A 51 -7.63 -12.55 -5.85
C PHE A 51 -8.42 -11.69 -6.84
N SER A 52 -7.78 -10.75 -7.54
CA SER A 52 -8.46 -9.89 -8.55
C SER A 52 -9.04 -10.69 -9.73
N GLN A 53 -8.58 -11.93 -9.94
CA GLN A 53 -9.15 -12.83 -10.94
C GLN A 53 -10.59 -13.27 -10.60
N PHE A 54 -10.97 -13.22 -9.32
CA PHE A 54 -12.24 -13.76 -8.80
C PHE A 54 -13.09 -12.73 -8.04
N PHE A 55 -12.47 -11.68 -7.51
CA PHE A 55 -13.07 -10.70 -6.61
C PHE A 55 -12.78 -9.26 -7.06
N GLN A 56 -13.55 -8.30 -6.54
CA GLN A 56 -13.15 -6.89 -6.59
C GLN A 56 -12.19 -6.62 -5.43
N VAL A 57 -10.89 -6.56 -5.70
CA VAL A 57 -9.88 -6.37 -4.66
C VAL A 57 -9.53 -4.90 -4.56
N ILE A 58 -9.57 -4.37 -3.35
CA ILE A 58 -9.23 -2.99 -3.00
C ILE A 58 -8.02 -3.04 -2.07
N ARG A 59 -6.97 -2.27 -2.37
CA ARG A 59 -5.84 -2.03 -1.47
C ARG A 59 -5.64 -0.54 -1.28
N MET A 60 -5.27 -0.13 -0.06
CA MET A 60 -5.14 1.28 0.32
C MET A 60 -3.70 1.59 0.69
N ASP A 61 -3.24 2.79 0.37
CA ASP A 61 -1.95 3.33 0.80
C ASP A 61 -2.13 4.65 1.55
N VAL A 62 -1.16 4.95 2.41
CA VAL A 62 -1.01 6.28 2.97
C VAL A 62 -0.56 7.25 1.85
N PRO A 63 -1.26 8.37 1.63
CA PRO A 63 -0.87 9.35 0.63
C PRO A 63 0.58 9.82 0.82
N GLY A 64 1.33 9.92 -0.27
CA GLY A 64 2.73 10.36 -0.25
C GLY A 64 3.73 9.34 0.29
N ALA A 65 3.28 8.16 0.72
CA ALA A 65 4.18 7.11 1.18
C ALA A 65 5.03 6.57 0.03
N ARG A 66 6.28 6.25 0.33
CA ARG A 66 7.24 5.70 -0.63
C ARG A 66 8.09 4.62 0.05
N LYS A 67 8.51 3.63 -0.74
CA LYS A 67 9.46 2.62 -0.29
C LYS A 67 10.88 3.22 -0.23
N ILE A 68 11.52 3.08 0.93
CA ILE A 68 12.93 3.42 1.12
C ILE A 68 13.66 2.18 1.62
N VAL A 69 14.85 1.93 1.07
CA VAL A 69 15.71 0.81 1.46
C VAL A 69 16.82 1.33 2.37
N PHE A 70 16.96 0.71 3.54
CA PHE A 70 18.02 0.99 4.53
C PHE A 70 19.04 -0.15 4.49
N PRO A 71 20.19 0.02 3.80
CA PRO A 71 21.22 -1.01 3.75
C PRO A 71 21.76 -1.32 5.15
N GLY A 72 21.94 -2.61 5.44
CA GLY A 72 22.51 -3.07 6.70
C GLY A 72 21.62 -2.89 7.94
N ALA A 73 20.37 -2.45 7.80
CA ALA A 73 19.42 -2.43 8.89
C ALA A 73 18.89 -3.84 9.17
N ALA A 74 18.77 -4.19 10.45
CA ALA A 74 18.04 -5.36 10.94
C ALA A 74 16.65 -4.92 11.45
N HIS A 75 16.03 -5.75 12.30
CA HIS A 75 14.63 -5.56 12.68
C HIS A 75 14.39 -4.24 13.44
N MET A 76 15.37 -3.76 14.20
CA MET A 76 15.24 -2.58 15.06
C MET A 76 15.70 -1.31 14.34
N LEU A 77 15.29 -1.12 13.08
CA LEU A 77 15.65 0.03 12.24
C LEU A 77 15.54 1.39 12.96
N PRO A 78 14.44 1.70 13.69
CA PRO A 78 14.32 2.99 14.39
C PRO A 78 15.39 3.23 15.46
N MET A 79 16.00 2.17 15.99
CA MET A 79 17.07 2.25 16.99
C MET A 79 18.47 2.19 16.35
N GLU A 80 18.65 1.33 15.34
CA GLU A 80 19.95 1.07 14.70
C GLU A 80 20.40 2.21 13.78
N GLN A 81 19.47 2.81 13.05
CA GLN A 81 19.74 3.91 12.11
C GLN A 81 18.80 5.09 12.39
N SER A 82 18.67 5.44 13.68
CA SER A 82 17.69 6.42 14.18
C SER A 82 17.69 7.74 13.44
N GLN A 83 18.88 8.33 13.17
CA GLN A 83 18.98 9.61 12.48
C GLN A 83 18.39 9.54 11.07
N ARG A 84 18.81 8.55 10.29
CA ARG A 84 18.34 8.37 8.92
C ARG A 84 16.85 8.02 8.87
N PHE A 85 16.37 7.20 9.80
CA PHE A 85 14.96 6.88 9.93
C PHE A 85 14.13 8.14 10.18
N ASN A 86 14.55 8.97 11.14
CA ASN A 86 13.88 10.22 11.46
C ASN A 86 13.89 11.20 10.28
N ASP A 87 15.01 11.31 9.54
CA ASP A 87 15.10 12.17 8.36
C ASP A 87 14.07 11.78 7.28
N GLU A 88 13.89 10.48 7.03
CA GLU A 88 12.89 9.99 6.07
C GLU A 88 11.45 10.20 6.57
N VAL A 89 11.19 9.95 7.86
CA VAL A 89 9.87 10.23 8.47
C VAL A 89 9.55 11.73 8.39
N PHE A 90 10.48 12.61 8.76
CA PHE A 90 10.26 14.05 8.67
C PHE A 90 10.19 14.55 7.23
N SER A 91 10.86 13.90 6.28
CA SER A 91 10.68 14.19 4.85
C SER A 91 9.28 13.81 4.36
N PHE A 92 8.63 12.82 4.98
CA PHE A 92 7.26 12.41 4.64
C PHE A 92 6.20 13.33 5.28
N LEU A 93 6.46 13.85 6.48
CA LEU A 93 5.52 14.68 7.24
C LEU A 93 5.45 16.16 6.78
N LYS A 94 6.37 16.60 5.92
CA LYS A 94 6.41 17.96 5.36
C LYS A 94 5.56 18.05 4.10
#